data_AF-A0A2E5HIM7-F1
#
_entry.id   AF-A0A2E5HIM7-F1
#
_cell.length_a   1.000
_cell.length_b   1.000
_cell.length_c   1.000
_cell.angle_alpha   90.00
_cell.angle_beta   90.00
_cell.angle_gamma   90.00
#
_symmetry.space_group_name_H-M   'P 1'
#
loop_
_entity.id
_entity.type
_entity.pdbx_description
1 polymer ?
#
loop_
_entity_poly.entity_id
_entity_poly.type
_entity_poly.pdbx_seq_one_letter_code
_entity_poly.pdbx_strand_id
1 'polypeptide(L)'
;MKISGVNPLMLQRAQLQARADNPLAAPPGTTMVEATGGADAGVPLEDLAVEAEQAQRSGRQESIRKAAREFEAHFLTHMFKVMRDTVPKDGLFQQSFSNDTYTSMLDQEYSKLLSDGGGFGLAAVLERQFSGAVSSEPDDFMREGHDPSDT
;
A
#
# COMPACT_ATOMS: atom_id res chain seq x y z
N MET A 1 2.86 -5.83 55.67
CA MET A 1 2.69 -4.68 54.75
C MET A 1 1.58 -5.00 53.77
N LYS A 2 0.40 -4.37 53.95
CA LYS A 2 -0.75 -4.51 53.04
C LYS A 2 -0.57 -3.48 51.92
N ILE A 3 -0.29 -3.94 50.71
CA ILE A 3 -0.19 -3.05 49.56
C ILE A 3 -1.60 -2.83 49.01
N SER A 4 -1.93 -1.55 48.98
CA SER A 4 -3.21 -0.94 48.65
C SER A 4 -3.80 -1.40 47.30
N GLY A 5 -5.07 -1.79 47.34
CA GLY A 5 -6.15 -1.38 46.43
C GLY A 5 -5.81 -1.06 44.98
N VAL A 6 -5.92 -2.06 44.11
CA VAL A 6 -6.21 -1.83 42.69
C VAL A 6 -7.66 -2.27 42.45
N ASN A 7 -8.54 -1.29 42.33
CA ASN A 7 -9.96 -1.49 42.08
C ASN A 7 -10.14 -2.07 40.65
N PRO A 8 -10.75 -3.25 40.44
CA PRO A 8 -10.79 -3.90 39.12
C PRO A 8 -11.51 -3.07 38.06
N LEU A 9 -12.38 -2.13 38.46
CA LEU A 9 -13.03 -1.17 37.56
C LEU A 9 -12.09 -0.08 37.01
N MET A 10 -10.95 0.19 37.65
CA MET A 10 -9.94 1.13 37.13
C MET A 10 -9.10 0.48 36.02
N LEU A 11 -8.84 -0.83 36.13
CA LEU A 11 -8.14 -1.59 35.08
C LEU A 11 -9.00 -1.68 33.81
N GLN A 12 -10.32 -1.75 33.97
CA GLN A 12 -11.25 -1.81 32.85
C GLN A 12 -11.42 -0.44 32.15
N ARG A 13 -11.37 0.66 32.90
CA ARG A 13 -11.30 2.02 32.32
C ARG A 13 -9.98 2.28 31.61
N ALA A 14 -8.85 1.83 32.17
CA ALA A 14 -7.54 1.97 31.52
C ALA A 14 -7.44 1.15 30.21
N GLN A 15 -8.06 -0.02 30.14
CA GLN A 15 -8.10 -0.84 28.92
C GLN A 15 -9.07 -0.30 27.86
N LEU A 16 -10.17 0.35 28.27
CA LEU A 16 -11.06 1.05 27.34
C LEU A 16 -10.42 2.33 26.77
N GLN A 17 -9.60 3.03 27.57
CA GLN A 17 -8.89 4.24 27.14
C GLN A 17 -7.79 3.92 26.12
N ALA A 18 -7.05 2.82 26.30
CA ALA A 18 -5.98 2.43 25.38
C ALA A 18 -6.48 2.00 23.98
N ARG A 19 -7.77 1.68 23.84
CA ARG A 19 -8.40 1.39 22.53
C ARG A 19 -8.80 2.67 21.79
N ALA A 20 -8.95 3.80 22.49
CA ALA A 20 -9.28 5.10 21.89
C ALA A 20 -8.05 5.82 21.31
N ASP A 21 -6.85 5.49 21.78
CA ASP A 21 -5.60 6.18 21.40
C ASP A 21 -4.73 5.38 20.39
N ASN A 22 -5.28 4.35 19.72
CA ASN A 22 -4.57 3.67 18.61
C ASN A 22 -4.86 4.37 17.27
N PRO A 23 -3.93 5.16 16.71
CA PRO A 23 -4.16 5.91 15.49
C PRO A 23 -4.17 5.04 14.21
N LEU A 24 -4.04 3.71 14.33
CA LEU A 24 -4.02 2.79 13.18
C LEU A 24 -5.39 2.19 12.81
N ALA A 25 -6.49 2.60 13.47
CA ALA A 25 -7.81 1.99 13.30
C ALA A 25 -8.89 2.90 12.67
N ALA A 26 -8.55 4.12 12.25
CA ALA A 26 -9.49 4.99 11.55
C ALA A 26 -9.16 5.03 10.05
N PRO A 27 -10.08 4.66 9.14
CA PRO A 27 -9.87 4.90 7.72
C PRO A 27 -9.79 6.42 7.47
N PRO A 28 -8.83 6.91 6.64
CA PRO A 28 -8.81 8.31 6.24
C PRO A 28 -10.07 8.58 5.39
N GLY A 29 -10.97 9.42 5.89
CA GLY A 29 -12.20 9.77 5.17
C GLY A 29 -13.38 10.21 6.03
N THR A 30 -13.33 10.03 7.36
CA THR A 30 -14.38 10.61 8.23
C THR A 30 -14.07 12.08 8.53
N THR A 31 -13.93 12.90 7.49
CA THR A 31 -14.12 14.34 7.65
C THR A 31 -15.60 14.58 7.87
N MET A 32 -15.90 15.10 9.06
CA MET A 32 -17.19 15.65 9.45
C MET A 32 -17.67 16.61 8.35
N VAL A 33 -18.61 16.16 7.52
CA VAL A 33 -19.39 17.04 6.66
C VAL A 33 -20.38 17.75 7.57
N GLU A 34 -20.13 19.02 7.85
CA GLU A 34 -21.08 19.91 8.51
C GLU A 34 -22.35 19.99 7.68
N ALA A 35 -23.41 19.31 8.13
CA ALA A 35 -24.74 19.44 7.59
C ALA A 35 -25.30 20.82 7.91
N THR A 36 -25.02 21.79 7.04
CA THR A 36 -25.77 23.03 6.97
C THR A 36 -26.34 23.19 5.57
N GLY A 37 -27.67 23.25 5.49
CA GLY A 37 -28.38 23.73 4.32
C GLY A 37 -29.20 22.69 3.55
N GLY A 38 -30.49 22.61 3.90
CA GLY A 38 -31.56 22.88 2.93
C GLY A 38 -31.98 21.77 1.95
N ALA A 39 -33.25 21.38 2.15
CA ALA A 39 -34.24 21.09 1.11
C ALA A 39 -34.19 19.72 0.39
N ASP A 40 -35.20 18.92 0.74
CA ASP A 40 -36.20 18.41 -0.21
C ASP A 40 -35.69 17.74 -1.49
N ALA A 41 -35.50 16.42 -1.42
CA ALA A 41 -35.97 15.43 -2.39
C ALA A 41 -35.54 14.05 -1.90
N GLY A 42 -36.43 13.06 -1.99
CA GLY A 42 -36.16 11.69 -1.55
C GLY A 42 -34.99 11.06 -2.31
N VAL A 43 -33.81 11.07 -1.71
CA VAL A 43 -32.70 10.21 -2.13
C VAL A 43 -33.05 8.79 -1.68
N PRO A 44 -33.22 7.82 -2.60
CA PRO A 44 -33.50 6.44 -2.24
C PRO A 44 -32.36 5.92 -1.35
N LEU A 45 -32.70 5.15 -0.31
CA LEU A 45 -31.70 4.57 0.59
C LEU A 45 -30.73 3.64 -0.18
N GLU A 46 -31.12 3.18 -1.37
CA GLU A 46 -30.30 2.44 -2.32
C GLU A 46 -29.13 3.26 -2.91
N ASP A 47 -29.27 4.56 -3.17
CA ASP A 47 -28.20 5.38 -3.79
C ASP A 47 -27.04 5.63 -2.83
N LEU A 48 -27.34 5.81 -1.53
CA LEU A 48 -26.33 6.00 -0.48
C LEU A 48 -25.45 4.75 -0.28
N ALA A 49 -26.03 3.55 -0.47
CA ALA A 49 -25.31 2.29 -0.35
C ALA A 49 -24.35 2.06 -1.53
N VAL A 50 -24.77 2.42 -2.74
CA VAL A 50 -23.94 2.33 -3.96
C VAL A 50 -22.77 3.31 -3.88
N GLU A 51 -23.01 4.53 -3.40
CA GLU A 51 -21.98 5.57 -3.27
C GLU A 51 -20.93 5.21 -2.19
N ALA A 52 -21.36 4.60 -1.08
CA ALA A 52 -20.46 4.08 -0.05
C ALA A 52 -19.59 2.91 -0.57
N GLU A 53 -20.15 2.01 -1.37
CA GLU A 53 -19.40 0.89 -1.96
C GLU A 53 -18.39 1.37 -3.00
N GLN A 54 -18.76 2.36 -3.84
CA GLN A 54 -17.86 2.99 -4.79
C GLN A 54 -16.72 3.75 -4.10
N ALA A 55 -17.00 4.48 -3.02
CA ALA A 55 -15.98 5.15 -2.22
C ALA A 55 -15.00 4.14 -1.59
N GLN A 56 -15.50 3.01 -1.09
CA GLN A 56 -14.67 1.93 -0.55
C GLN A 56 -13.78 1.28 -1.61
N ARG A 57 -14.32 1.03 -2.82
CA ARG A 57 -13.54 0.49 -3.94
C ARG A 57 -12.47 1.48 -4.40
N SER A 58 -12.80 2.76 -4.47
CA SER A 58 -11.88 3.84 -4.86
C SER A 58 -10.74 3.99 -3.85
N GLY A 59 -11.06 4.02 -2.56
CA GLY A 59 -10.04 4.07 -1.49
C GLY A 59 -9.13 2.84 -1.44
N ARG A 60 -9.68 1.65 -1.76
CA ARG A 60 -8.87 0.42 -1.91
C ARG A 60 -7.93 0.52 -3.11
N GLN A 61 -8.38 1.05 -4.24
CA GLN A 61 -7.53 1.21 -5.41
C GLN A 61 -6.38 2.18 -5.15
N GLU A 62 -6.65 3.28 -4.46
CA GLU A 62 -5.65 4.26 -4.08
C GLU A 62 -4.60 3.68 -3.11
N SER A 63 -5.03 2.89 -2.12
CA SER A 63 -4.11 2.24 -1.18
C SER A 63 -3.22 1.21 -1.87
N ILE A 64 -3.77 0.43 -2.81
CA ILE A 64 -3.01 -0.50 -3.65
C ILE A 64 -1.96 0.25 -4.47
N ARG A 65 -2.36 1.34 -5.15
CA ARG A 65 -1.43 2.18 -5.94
C ARG A 65 -0.29 2.73 -5.10
N LYS A 66 -0.59 3.20 -3.89
CA LYS A 66 0.40 3.74 -2.97
C LYS A 66 1.38 2.66 -2.52
N ALA A 67 0.88 1.52 -2.04
CA ALA A 67 1.71 0.41 -1.62
C ALA A 67 2.59 -0.14 -2.75
N ALA A 68 2.04 -0.23 -3.97
CA ALA A 68 2.78 -0.68 -5.14
C ALA A 68 3.95 0.26 -5.50
N ARG A 69 3.74 1.58 -5.44
CA ARG A 69 4.80 2.59 -5.65
C ARG A 69 5.87 2.57 -4.56
N GLU A 70 5.46 2.41 -3.30
CA GLU A 70 6.39 2.27 -2.17
C GLU A 70 7.25 1.00 -2.31
N PHE A 71 6.67 -0.10 -2.76
CA PHE A 71 7.41 -1.32 -3.04
C PHE A 71 8.42 -1.12 -4.17
N GLU A 72 8.02 -0.49 -5.28
CA GLU A 72 8.93 -0.19 -6.40
C GLU A 72 10.09 0.71 -5.94
N ALA A 73 9.84 1.72 -5.10
CA ALA A 73 10.90 2.54 -4.52
C ALA A 73 11.88 1.71 -3.68
N HIS A 74 11.38 0.77 -2.87
CA HIS A 74 12.25 -0.08 -2.06
C HIS A 74 13.08 -1.03 -2.91
N PHE A 75 12.46 -1.59 -3.97
CA PHE A 75 13.15 -2.41 -4.96
C PHE A 75 14.27 -1.64 -5.67
N LEU A 76 14.01 -0.41 -6.10
CA LEU A 76 15.00 0.47 -6.72
C LEU A 76 16.19 0.76 -5.79
N THR A 77 15.91 1.03 -4.51
CA THR A 77 16.96 1.25 -3.50
C THR A 77 17.85 0.02 -3.39
N HIS A 78 17.25 -1.18 -3.36
CA HIS A 78 17.98 -2.43 -3.31
C HIS A 78 18.79 -2.68 -4.61
N MET A 79 18.21 -2.37 -5.77
CA MET A 79 18.90 -2.46 -7.05
C MET A 79 20.15 -1.57 -7.09
N PHE A 80 20.05 -0.31 -6.66
CA PHE A 80 21.21 0.59 -6.56
C PHE A 80 22.30 0.04 -5.65
N LYS A 81 21.90 -0.52 -4.50
CA LYS A 81 22.82 -1.19 -3.58
C LYS A 81 23.53 -2.35 -4.26
N VAL A 82 22.80 -3.26 -4.91
CA VAL A 82 23.38 -4.42 -5.60
C VAL A 82 24.32 -3.99 -6.72
N MET A 83 23.94 -2.98 -7.53
CA MET A 83 24.82 -2.44 -8.57
C MET A 83 26.14 -1.92 -7.96
N ARG A 84 26.09 -1.18 -6.84
CA ARG A 84 27.31 -0.73 -6.13
C ARG A 84 28.12 -1.88 -5.55
N ASP A 85 27.47 -2.89 -4.98
CA ASP A 85 28.14 -4.07 -4.43
C ASP A 85 28.88 -4.88 -5.51
N THR A 86 28.47 -4.78 -6.78
CA THR A 86 29.17 -5.42 -7.91
C THR A 86 30.41 -4.66 -8.42
N VAL A 87 30.59 -3.39 -8.01
CA VAL A 87 31.79 -2.62 -8.40
C VAL A 87 32.96 -3.08 -7.53
N PRO A 88 34.07 -3.57 -8.14
CA PRO A 88 35.25 -4.00 -7.38
C PRO A 88 35.74 -2.88 -6.47
N LYS A 89 35.96 -3.22 -5.19
CA LYS A 89 36.39 -2.26 -4.17
C LYS A 89 37.88 -1.93 -4.25
N ASP A 90 38.57 -2.40 -5.29
CA ASP A 90 40.02 -2.37 -5.47
C ASP A 90 40.56 -1.00 -5.95
N GLY A 91 39.80 0.08 -5.76
CA GLY A 91 40.15 1.43 -6.19
C GLY A 91 40.60 2.36 -5.05
N LEU A 92 41.24 3.47 -5.42
CA LEU A 92 41.68 4.60 -4.58
C LEU A 92 40.62 5.21 -3.63
N PHE A 93 39.36 4.82 -3.75
CA PHE A 93 38.26 5.30 -2.92
C PHE A 93 37.99 4.30 -1.79
N GLN A 94 38.43 4.63 -0.58
CA GLN A 94 38.08 3.85 0.60
C GLN A 94 36.57 3.98 0.89
N GLN A 95 35.86 2.86 0.99
CA GLN A 95 34.51 2.86 1.55
C GLN A 95 34.58 3.30 3.00
N SER A 96 33.96 4.45 3.29
CA SER A 96 33.72 4.92 4.65
C SER A 96 32.25 4.75 4.97
N PHE A 97 31.96 4.33 6.21
CA PHE A 97 30.58 4.18 6.72
C PHE A 97 29.74 5.45 6.50
N SER A 98 30.36 6.62 6.62
CA SER A 98 29.70 7.90 6.37
C SER A 98 29.31 8.10 4.90
N ASN A 99 30.14 7.62 3.96
CA ASN A 99 29.86 7.70 2.53
C ASN A 99 28.73 6.75 2.13
N ASP A 100 28.73 5.53 2.67
CA ASP A 100 27.66 4.56 2.42
C ASP A 100 26.31 5.04 2.97
N THR A 101 26.32 5.64 4.16
CA THR A 101 25.09 6.21 4.75
C THR A 101 24.54 7.36 3.90
N TYR A 102 25.40 8.30 3.49
CA TYR A 102 24.97 9.41 2.63
C TYR A 102 24.45 8.93 1.27
N THR A 103 25.15 7.98 0.64
CA THR A 103 24.70 7.42 -0.63
C THR A 103 23.39 6.66 -0.46
N SER A 104 23.21 5.90 0.62
CA SER A 104 21.94 5.20 0.86
C SER A 104 20.76 6.16 1.01
N MET A 105 20.95 7.34 1.62
CA MET A 105 19.89 8.35 1.70
C MET A 105 19.60 8.97 0.32
N LEU A 106 20.65 9.20 -0.48
CA LEU A 106 20.51 9.66 -1.86
C LEU A 106 19.74 8.65 -2.72
N ASP A 107 20.10 7.36 -2.62
CA ASP A 107 19.46 6.27 -3.35
C ASP A 107 17.99 6.14 -2.98
N GLN A 108 17.62 6.36 -1.72
CA GLN A 108 16.22 6.37 -1.27
C GLN A 108 15.41 7.51 -1.92
N GLU A 109 15.94 8.73 -1.94
CA GLU A 109 15.26 9.87 -2.57
C GLU A 109 15.12 9.68 -4.08
N TYR A 110 16.19 9.21 -4.75
CA TYR A 110 16.11 8.88 -6.17
C TYR A 110 15.12 7.77 -6.47
N SER A 111 15.08 6.73 -5.64
CA SER A 111 14.14 5.63 -5.80
C SER A 111 12.69 6.10 -5.69
N LYS A 112 12.40 7.02 -4.76
CA LYS A 112 11.07 7.62 -4.60
C LYS A 112 10.68 8.50 -5.79
N LEU A 113 11.60 9.34 -6.27
CA LEU A 113 11.36 10.17 -7.45
C LEU A 113 11.12 9.32 -8.71
N LEU A 114 11.89 8.25 -8.87
CA LEU A 114 11.76 7.33 -9.99
C LEU A 114 10.45 6.52 -9.92
N SER A 115 10.05 6.04 -8.74
CA SER A 115 8.78 5.31 -8.60
C SER A 115 7.55 6.19 -8.86
N ASP A 116 7.63 7.49 -8.57
CA ASP A 116 6.57 8.46 -8.91
C ASP A 116 6.54 8.80 -10.41
N GLY A 117 7.70 8.83 -11.07
CA GLY A 117 7.85 9.20 -12.49
C GLY A 117 7.64 8.08 -13.51
N GLY A 118 7.35 6.85 -13.07
CA GLY A 118 7.11 5.71 -13.96
C GLY A 118 8.18 4.62 -13.96
N GLY A 119 9.26 4.79 -13.19
CA GLY A 119 10.22 3.75 -12.78
C GLY A 119 10.49 2.65 -13.81
N PHE A 120 10.32 1.41 -13.38
CA PHE A 120 10.37 0.21 -14.22
C PHE A 120 8.97 -0.33 -14.55
N GLY A 121 7.91 0.34 -14.10
CA GLY A 121 6.52 -0.07 -14.31
C GLY A 121 6.08 -1.24 -13.42
N LEU A 122 6.86 -1.58 -12.39
CA LEU A 122 6.53 -2.68 -11.47
C LEU A 122 5.29 -2.34 -10.64
N ALA A 123 5.15 -1.09 -10.20
CA ALA A 123 3.97 -0.66 -9.46
C ALA A 123 2.68 -0.86 -10.28
N ALA A 124 2.70 -0.62 -11.58
CA ALA A 124 1.54 -0.81 -12.46
C ALA A 124 1.20 -2.30 -12.67
N VAL A 125 2.19 -3.19 -12.66
CA VAL A 125 1.96 -4.64 -12.69
C VAL A 125 1.32 -5.07 -11.37
N LEU A 126 1.89 -4.66 -10.23
CA LEU A 126 1.35 -4.98 -8.91
C LEU A 126 -0.08 -4.45 -8.74
N GLU A 127 -0.35 -3.22 -9.16
CA GLU A 127 -1.68 -2.64 -9.12
C GLU A 127 -2.71 -3.52 -9.85
N ARG A 128 -2.37 -4.01 -11.05
CA ARG A 128 -3.25 -4.89 -11.84
C ARG A 128 -3.49 -6.25 -11.18
N GLN A 129 -2.48 -6.79 -10.51
CA GLN A 129 -2.60 -8.06 -9.79
C GLN A 129 -3.49 -7.91 -8.55
N PHE A 130 -3.36 -6.82 -7.81
CA PHE A 130 -4.14 -6.57 -6.59
C PHE A 130 -5.54 -6.00 -6.85
N SER A 131 -5.79 -5.37 -8.00
CA SER A 131 -7.13 -4.87 -8.37
C SER A 131 -8.10 -5.96 -8.82
N GLY A 132 -7.67 -7.24 -8.81
CA GLY A 132 -8.52 -8.37 -9.21
C GLY A 132 -8.74 -8.48 -10.72
N ALA A 133 -7.97 -7.74 -11.52
CA ALA A 133 -8.01 -7.81 -12.99
C ALA A 133 -7.32 -9.06 -13.56
N VAL A 134 -6.84 -9.98 -12.73
CA VAL A 134 -6.59 -11.36 -13.15
C VAL A 134 -7.95 -12.05 -13.22
N SER A 135 -8.71 -11.71 -14.27
CA SER A 135 -9.79 -12.55 -14.76
C SER A 135 -9.18 -13.92 -15.02
N SER A 136 -9.60 -14.88 -14.20
CA SER A 136 -9.39 -16.30 -14.40
C SER A 136 -10.23 -16.75 -15.59
N GLU A 137 -9.83 -16.33 -16.79
CA GLU A 137 -10.20 -17.07 -17.98
C GLU A 137 -9.15 -18.16 -18.12
N PRO A 138 -9.52 -19.45 -18.00
CA PRO A 138 -8.65 -20.51 -18.44
C PRO A 138 -8.40 -20.27 -19.93
N ASP A 139 -7.14 -20.15 -20.33
CA ASP A 139 -6.71 -20.09 -21.73
C ASP A 139 -7.57 -21.07 -22.56
N ASP A 140 -8.46 -20.52 -23.38
CA ASP A 140 -9.30 -21.24 -24.35
C ASP A 140 -8.47 -21.83 -25.50
N PHE A 141 -7.14 -21.96 -25.30
CA PHE A 141 -6.17 -22.51 -26.24
C PHE A 141 -6.33 -24.03 -26.48
N MET A 142 -7.29 -24.67 -25.80
CA MET A 142 -7.55 -26.11 -25.91
C MET A 142 -8.86 -26.45 -26.65
N ARG A 143 -9.54 -25.48 -27.29
CA ARG A 143 -10.76 -25.74 -28.09
C ARG A 143 -10.60 -25.57 -29.61
N GLU A 144 -9.41 -25.29 -30.12
CA GLU A 144 -9.16 -25.28 -31.57
C GLU A 144 -8.22 -26.42 -32.00
N GLY A 145 -8.84 -27.53 -32.41
CA GLY A 145 -8.44 -28.32 -33.58
C GLY A 145 -7.03 -28.93 -33.61
N HIS A 146 -6.74 -29.90 -32.74
CA HIS A 146 -5.87 -31.01 -33.13
C HIS A 146 -6.72 -32.27 -33.28
N ASP A 147 -7.24 -32.46 -34.50
CA ASP A 147 -7.75 -33.74 -34.96
C ASP A 147 -6.54 -34.69 -35.11
N PRO A 148 -6.48 -35.84 -34.40
CA PRO A 148 -5.38 -36.79 -34.49
C PRO A 148 -5.32 -37.57 -35.82
N SER A 149 -5.89 -37.05 -36.91
CA SER A 149 -5.83 -37.64 -38.25
C SER A 149 -4.83 -36.98 -39.21
N ASP A 150 -4.11 -35.93 -38.77
CA ASP A 150 -3.13 -35.21 -39.60
C ASP A 150 -1.69 -35.34 -39.03
N THR A 151 -1.17 -36.57 -38.94
CA THR A 151 0.24 -36.99 -39.18
C THR A 151 0.43 -38.49 -38.94
#